data_AF-A0A822HIT6-F1
#
_entry.id   AF-A0A822HIT6-F1
#
_cell.length_a   1.000
_cell.length_b   1.000
_cell.length_c   1.000
_cell.angle_alpha   90.00
_cell.angle_beta   90.00
_cell.angle_gamma   90.00
#
_symmetry.space_group_name_H-M   'P 1'
#
loop_
_entity.id
_entity.type
_entity.pdbx_description
1 polymer ?
#
loop_
_entity_poly.entity_id
_entity_poly.type
_entity_poly.pdbx_seq_one_letter_code
_entity_poly.pdbx_strand_id
1 'polypeptide(L)'
;AFNECKCYSNYAGKLCSRCVDGYFDYPNCRLCSQYCLNNGSCVNQTCQCSDSDRFTDYNCGTCKSHYYGTSCLQYPVALSIEPSRWIDINNINFTIIGDHFNISGLLVNPPIDDQVLCRFHSSQYPDHIFTAVSVNNTHTVCPVKDLHSSYYSFSFSV
;
A
#
# COMPACT_ATOMS: atom_id res chain seq x y z
N ALA A 1 -34.37 -34.70 -25.74
CA ALA A 1 -33.38 -33.65 -26.04
C ALA A 1 -32.45 -33.53 -24.83
N PHE A 2 -31.16 -33.83 -24.99
CA PHE A 2 -30.17 -33.83 -23.90
C PHE A 2 -29.25 -32.59 -24.01
N ASN A 3 -29.81 -31.40 -24.23
CA ASN A 3 -29.02 -30.19 -24.50
C ASN A 3 -29.00 -29.18 -23.35
N GLU A 4 -29.40 -29.59 -22.14
CA GLU A 4 -29.42 -28.70 -20.97
C GLU A 4 -28.71 -29.36 -19.80
N CYS A 5 -27.68 -28.69 -19.28
CA CYS A 5 -26.95 -29.08 -18.09
C CYS A 5 -27.77 -28.72 -16.85
N LYS A 6 -27.75 -29.60 -15.84
CA LYS A 6 -28.31 -29.29 -14.52
C LYS A 6 -27.27 -28.50 -13.72
N CYS A 7 -27.51 -27.21 -13.55
CA CYS A 7 -26.57 -26.30 -12.90
C CYS A 7 -26.59 -26.41 -11.38
N TYR A 8 -25.44 -26.13 -10.75
CA TYR A 8 -25.40 -25.79 -9.33
C TYR A 8 -26.12 -24.47 -9.07
N SER A 9 -26.51 -24.23 -7.82
CA SER A 9 -27.39 -23.13 -7.42
C SER A 9 -26.89 -21.73 -7.80
N ASN A 10 -25.58 -21.51 -7.92
CA ASN A 10 -24.96 -20.24 -8.28
C ASN A 10 -24.70 -20.07 -9.79
N TYR A 11 -25.07 -21.05 -10.63
CA TYR A 11 -24.82 -21.04 -12.08
C TYR A 11 -26.13 -21.07 -12.88
N ALA A 12 -26.10 -20.44 -14.05
CA ALA A 12 -27.23 -20.30 -14.96
C ALA A 12 -26.85 -20.53 -16.44
N GLY A 13 -27.88 -20.62 -17.28
CA GLY A 13 -27.75 -20.86 -18.71
C GLY A 13 -27.83 -22.35 -19.06
N LYS A 14 -28.11 -22.66 -20.33
CA LYS A 14 -28.29 -24.04 -20.80
C LYS A 14 -27.08 -24.94 -20.54
N LEU A 15 -25.89 -24.33 -20.53
CA LEU A 15 -24.60 -25.02 -20.30
C LEU A 15 -23.94 -24.60 -18.98
N CYS A 16 -24.69 -23.96 -18.07
CA CYS A 16 -24.16 -23.45 -16.80
C CYS A 16 -22.98 -22.49 -16.96
N SER A 17 -22.92 -21.77 -18.09
CA SER A 17 -21.78 -20.97 -18.54
C SER A 17 -21.82 -19.52 -18.08
N ARG A 18 -22.64 -19.22 -17.07
CA ARG A 18 -22.76 -17.89 -16.46
C ARG A 18 -23.24 -18.02 -15.02
N CYS A 19 -23.12 -16.96 -14.24
CA CYS A 19 -23.67 -16.91 -12.90
C CYS A 19 -25.17 -16.58 -12.92
N VAL A 20 -25.90 -17.00 -11.89
CA VAL A 20 -27.25 -16.50 -11.62
C VAL A 20 -27.19 -15.03 -11.17
N ASP A 21 -28.33 -14.35 -11.20
CA ASP A 21 -28.43 -12.98 -10.67
C ASP A 21 -28.05 -12.95 -9.19
N GLY A 22 -27.33 -11.90 -8.78
CA GLY A 22 -26.74 -11.79 -7.43
C GLY A 22 -25.40 -12.51 -7.26
N TYR A 23 -24.86 -13.13 -8.33
CA TYR A 23 -23.53 -13.73 -8.35
C TYR A 23 -22.68 -13.18 -9.52
N PHE A 24 -21.35 -13.23 -9.36
CA PHE A 24 -20.38 -12.67 -10.32
C PHE A 24 -19.09 -13.52 -10.37
N ASP A 25 -18.12 -13.18 -11.23
CA ASP A 25 -16.82 -13.88 -11.30
C ASP A 25 -16.94 -15.34 -11.80
N TYR A 26 -17.60 -15.56 -12.95
CA TYR A 26 -17.56 -16.86 -13.63
C TYR A 26 -16.09 -17.20 -14.00
N PRO A 27 -15.60 -18.44 -13.77
CA PRO A 27 -16.32 -19.68 -13.46
C PRO A 27 -16.54 -19.97 -11.96
N ASN A 28 -16.15 -19.09 -11.04
CA ASN A 28 -16.30 -19.32 -9.61
C ASN A 28 -17.71 -19.01 -9.10
N CYS A 29 -18.39 -18.04 -9.73
CA CYS A 29 -19.73 -17.57 -9.35
C CYS A 29 -19.86 -17.31 -7.84
N ARG A 30 -19.31 -16.18 -7.41
CA ARG A 30 -19.25 -15.72 -6.03
C ARG A 30 -20.45 -14.85 -5.69
N LEU A 31 -20.94 -14.96 -4.46
CA LEU A 31 -22.09 -14.19 -3.99
C LEU A 31 -21.71 -12.70 -3.89
N CYS A 32 -22.47 -11.85 -4.57
CA CYS A 32 -22.19 -10.42 -4.64
C CYS A 32 -22.10 -9.75 -3.27
N SER A 33 -23.04 -10.01 -2.37
CA SER A 33 -23.09 -9.37 -1.05
C SER A 33 -21.92 -9.71 -0.13
N GLN A 34 -21.14 -10.75 -0.45
CA GLN A 34 -20.00 -11.21 0.36
C GLN A 34 -18.66 -10.89 -0.28
N TYR A 35 -18.60 -10.97 -1.61
CA TYR A 35 -17.34 -10.87 -2.34
C TYR A 35 -17.18 -9.56 -3.10
N CYS A 36 -18.25 -8.80 -3.38
CA CYS A 36 -18.12 -7.47 -3.96
C CYS A 36 -17.93 -6.45 -2.84
N LEU A 37 -16.67 -6.10 -2.57
CA LEU A 37 -16.25 -5.36 -1.37
C LEU A 37 -16.35 -3.84 -1.59
N ASN A 38 -16.13 -3.09 -0.51
CA ASN A 38 -15.99 -1.62 -0.53
C ASN A 38 -17.15 -0.92 -1.25
N ASN A 39 -18.37 -1.36 -0.93
CA ASN A 39 -19.65 -0.90 -1.49
C ASN A 39 -19.83 -1.14 -3.00
N GLY A 40 -18.95 -1.93 -3.62
CA GLY A 40 -19.06 -2.28 -5.03
C GLY A 40 -20.44 -2.83 -5.40
N SER A 41 -20.84 -2.59 -6.65
CA SER A 41 -22.12 -3.01 -7.20
C SER A 41 -21.92 -4.08 -8.26
N CYS A 42 -22.58 -5.22 -8.09
CA CYS A 42 -22.59 -6.26 -9.11
C CYS A 42 -23.46 -5.86 -10.30
N VAL A 43 -22.82 -5.64 -11.44
CA VAL A 43 -23.49 -5.30 -12.70
C VAL A 43 -22.98 -6.25 -13.77
N ASN A 44 -23.90 -6.90 -14.49
CA ASN A 44 -23.57 -7.84 -15.57
C ASN A 44 -22.54 -8.91 -15.18
N GLN A 45 -22.67 -9.48 -13.97
CA GLN A 45 -21.75 -10.50 -13.42
C GLN A 45 -20.30 -10.03 -13.21
N THR A 46 -20.11 -8.73 -13.02
CA THR A 46 -18.86 -8.11 -12.60
C THR A 46 -19.11 -7.23 -11.38
N CYS A 47 -18.19 -7.20 -10.41
CA CYS A 47 -18.23 -6.22 -9.34
C CYS A 47 -17.65 -4.89 -9.85
N GLN A 48 -18.48 -3.86 -9.93
CA GLN A 48 -18.05 -2.50 -10.27
C GLN A 48 -17.79 -1.72 -8.99
N CYS A 49 -16.57 -1.23 -8.82
CA CYS A 49 -16.18 -0.51 -7.61
C CYS A 49 -16.89 0.84 -7.53
N SER A 50 -17.46 1.17 -6.37
CA SER A 50 -18.08 2.48 -6.16
C SER A 50 -17.06 3.61 -6.24
N ASP A 51 -15.84 3.34 -5.78
CA ASP A 51 -14.71 4.25 -5.87
C ASP A 51 -13.59 3.55 -6.66
N SER A 52 -13.68 3.68 -7.98
CA SER A 52 -12.71 3.12 -8.90
C SER A 52 -11.38 3.85 -8.90
N ASP A 53 -11.24 4.99 -8.22
CA ASP A 53 -9.97 5.71 -8.15
C ASP A 53 -9.07 5.16 -7.05
N ARG A 54 -9.67 4.58 -6.01
CA ARG A 54 -8.96 3.99 -4.87
C ARG A 54 -8.91 2.47 -4.87
N PHE A 55 -9.98 1.82 -5.31
CA PHE A 55 -10.10 0.36 -5.28
C PHE A 55 -10.00 -0.26 -6.69
N THR A 56 -9.49 -1.48 -6.74
CA THR A 56 -9.27 -2.27 -7.96
C THR A 56 -9.50 -3.76 -7.70
N ASP A 57 -9.18 -4.57 -8.71
CA ASP A 57 -9.37 -6.01 -8.78
C ASP A 57 -10.84 -6.42 -8.99
N TYR A 58 -11.07 -7.70 -9.29
CA TYR A 58 -12.39 -8.24 -9.66
C TYR A 58 -13.45 -8.06 -8.57
N ASN A 59 -13.02 -7.81 -7.33
CA ASN A 59 -13.84 -7.81 -6.13
C ASN A 59 -13.79 -6.47 -5.36
N CYS A 60 -13.09 -5.46 -5.89
CA CYS A 60 -12.86 -4.16 -5.26
C CYS A 60 -12.15 -4.22 -3.90
N GLY A 61 -11.43 -5.30 -3.61
CA GLY A 61 -10.75 -5.53 -2.34
C GLY A 61 -9.32 -5.00 -2.27
N THR A 62 -8.76 -4.60 -3.40
CA THR A 62 -7.34 -4.23 -3.52
C THR A 62 -7.21 -2.73 -3.74
N CYS A 63 -6.24 -2.10 -3.09
CA CYS A 63 -5.93 -0.69 -3.37
C CYS A 63 -5.24 -0.53 -4.72
N LYS A 64 -5.56 0.53 -5.45
CA LYS A 64 -4.74 0.96 -6.58
C LYS A 64 -3.36 1.42 -6.11
N SER A 65 -2.40 1.48 -7.04
CA SER A 65 -1.06 2.01 -6.78
C SER A 65 -1.12 3.35 -6.05
N HIS A 66 -0.22 3.55 -5.10
CA HIS A 66 -0.12 4.74 -4.25
C HIS A 66 -1.24 4.89 -3.20
N TYR A 67 -2.17 3.93 -3.07
CA TYR A 67 -3.14 3.91 -1.96
C TYR A 67 -2.87 2.72 -1.03
N TYR A 68 -3.08 2.92 0.27
CA TYR A 68 -2.65 1.96 1.29
C TYR A 68 -3.67 1.82 2.43
N GLY A 69 -3.54 0.73 3.19
CA GLY A 69 -4.39 0.42 4.33
C GLY A 69 -5.77 -0.12 3.94
N THR A 70 -6.59 -0.41 4.95
CA THR A 70 -7.90 -1.07 4.77
C THR A 70 -8.93 -0.22 4.03
N SER A 71 -8.78 1.10 4.05
CA SER A 71 -9.66 2.05 3.38
C SER A 71 -9.03 2.67 2.12
N CYS A 72 -7.89 2.15 1.67
CA CYS A 72 -7.14 2.63 0.51
C CYS A 72 -7.01 4.16 0.51
N LEU A 73 -6.41 4.69 1.58
CA LEU A 73 -6.16 6.13 1.72
C LEU A 73 -4.73 6.46 1.31
N GLN A 74 -4.48 7.74 1.07
CA GLN A 74 -3.14 8.26 0.84
C GLN A 74 -2.40 8.35 2.17
N TYR A 75 -1.55 7.36 2.44
CA TYR A 75 -0.65 7.37 3.58
C TYR A 75 0.79 7.63 3.11
N PRO A 76 1.61 8.32 3.92
CA PRO A 76 3.03 8.40 3.67
C PRO A 76 3.65 6.99 3.79
N VAL A 77 4.28 6.50 2.73
CA VAL A 77 4.87 5.16 2.70
C VAL A 77 6.25 5.23 2.10
N ALA A 78 7.26 4.71 2.80
CA ALA A 78 8.58 4.49 2.22
C ALA A 78 8.61 3.16 1.46
N LEU A 79 9.05 3.23 0.20
CA LEU A 79 9.12 2.09 -0.71
C LEU A 79 10.56 1.60 -0.87
N SER A 80 11.52 2.51 -0.91
CA SER A 80 12.93 2.16 -1.01
C SER A 80 13.84 3.23 -0.41
N ILE A 81 15.11 2.87 -0.22
CA ILE A 81 16.17 3.74 0.25
C ILE A 81 17.40 3.59 -0.62
N GLU A 82 18.02 4.72 -0.95
CA GLU A 82 19.26 4.81 -1.71
C GLU A 82 20.32 5.65 -0.97
N PRO A 83 21.59 5.23 -0.92
CA PRO A 83 22.09 3.96 -1.42
C PRO A 83 21.68 2.78 -0.51
N SER A 84 21.36 1.63 -1.10
CA SER A 84 20.98 0.42 -0.36
C SER A 84 22.15 -0.31 0.29
N ARG A 85 23.39 0.07 -0.06
CA ARG A 85 24.64 -0.41 0.53
C ARG A 85 25.58 0.75 0.76
N TRP A 86 26.25 0.76 1.90
CA TRP A 86 27.14 1.84 2.30
C TRP A 86 28.21 1.28 3.24
N ILE A 87 29.43 1.83 3.16
CA ILE A 87 30.60 1.47 3.97
C ILE A 87 31.26 2.79 4.39
N ASP A 88 31.58 2.93 5.68
CA ASP A 88 32.32 4.04 6.30
C ASP A 88 31.83 5.47 5.95
N ILE A 89 30.92 6.01 6.77
CA ILE A 89 30.27 7.31 6.52
C ILE A 89 30.87 8.43 7.36
N ASN A 90 31.52 9.40 6.70
CA ASN A 90 31.73 10.72 7.29
C ASN A 90 30.59 11.70 6.91
N ASN A 91 29.97 11.56 5.74
CA ASN A 91 28.73 12.27 5.34
C ASN A 91 28.05 11.53 4.17
N ILE A 92 26.83 11.02 4.37
CA ILE A 92 26.00 10.43 3.29
C ILE A 92 24.58 10.96 3.42
N ASN A 93 23.99 11.27 2.27
CA ASN A 93 22.56 11.53 2.15
C ASN A 93 21.87 10.23 1.72
N PHE A 94 20.99 9.72 2.58
CA PHE A 94 20.09 8.65 2.18
C PHE A 94 18.83 9.26 1.58
N THR A 95 18.53 8.93 0.32
CA THR A 95 17.28 9.28 -0.33
C THR A 95 16.27 8.18 -0.06
N ILE A 96 15.19 8.53 0.61
CA ILE A 96 14.02 7.68 0.81
C ILE A 96 13.03 8.01 -0.30
N ILE A 97 12.69 6.99 -1.08
CA ILE A 97 11.72 7.06 -2.18
C ILE A 97 10.43 6.42 -1.69
N GLY A 98 9.32 7.08 -1.95
CA GLY A 98 8.02 6.65 -1.47
C GLY A 98 6.88 7.49 -2.02
N ASP A 99 5.77 7.47 -1.30
CA ASP A 99 4.54 8.17 -1.67
C ASP A 99 4.04 9.06 -0.54
N HIS A 100 3.33 10.13 -0.91
CA HIS A 100 2.61 11.04 -0.02
C HIS A 100 3.43 11.62 1.15
N PHE A 101 4.73 11.83 0.96
CA PHE A 101 5.55 12.54 1.95
C PHE A 101 5.09 13.99 2.07
N ASN A 102 4.43 14.35 3.17
CA ASN A 102 4.04 15.74 3.45
C ASN A 102 4.65 16.20 4.79
N ILE A 103 5.89 16.67 4.73
CA ILE A 103 6.66 17.06 5.93
C ILE A 103 6.28 18.48 6.43
N SER A 104 5.43 19.20 5.68
CA SER A 104 5.03 20.57 6.02
C SER A 104 4.23 20.67 7.34
N GLY A 105 3.60 19.57 7.79
CA GLY A 105 2.86 19.48 9.05
C GLY A 105 3.74 19.27 10.30
N LEU A 106 5.05 19.11 10.14
CA LEU A 106 5.97 18.61 11.18
C LEU A 106 6.89 19.68 11.78
N LEU A 107 6.75 20.92 11.33
CA LEU A 107 7.49 22.10 11.80
C LEU A 107 6.83 22.79 13.02
N VAL A 108 5.79 22.20 13.61
CA VAL A 108 5.18 22.70 14.83
C VAL A 108 6.08 22.41 16.04
N ASN A 109 6.13 23.37 16.96
CA ASN A 109 6.88 23.30 18.20
C ASN A 109 5.87 23.32 19.37
N PRO A 110 5.75 22.25 20.19
CA PRO A 110 6.62 21.09 20.27
C PRO A 110 6.47 20.14 19.06
N PRO A 111 7.51 19.35 18.74
CA PRO A 111 7.44 18.28 17.76
C PRO A 111 6.20 17.42 18.01
N ILE A 112 5.34 17.30 17.02
CA ILE A 112 4.41 16.16 17.00
C ILE A 112 5.29 14.93 16.81
N ASP A 113 4.98 13.81 17.48
CA ASP A 113 5.68 12.52 17.36
C ASP A 113 5.79 11.98 15.91
N ASP A 114 5.18 12.68 14.94
CA ASP A 114 5.12 12.39 13.51
C ASP A 114 6.27 13.00 12.69
N GLN A 115 7.34 13.52 13.30
CA GLN A 115 8.49 13.97 12.50
C GLN A 115 8.98 12.80 11.62
N VAL A 116 9.27 13.07 10.34
CA VAL A 116 9.88 12.06 9.49
C VAL A 116 11.30 11.84 10.01
N LEU A 117 11.50 10.71 10.69
CA LEU A 117 12.73 10.39 11.37
C LEU A 117 13.41 9.24 10.64
N CYS A 118 14.68 9.47 10.32
CA CYS A 118 15.60 8.41 9.98
C CYS A 118 16.26 7.90 11.24
N ARG A 119 15.91 6.68 11.64
CA ARG A 119 16.42 6.04 12.84
C ARG A 119 17.38 4.93 12.46
N PHE A 120 18.58 5.00 13.00
CA PHE A 120 19.61 3.99 12.86
C PHE A 120 19.74 3.27 14.19
N HIS A 121 19.35 2.01 14.20
CA HIS A 121 19.32 1.16 15.39
C HIS A 121 20.58 0.33 15.51
N SER A 122 21.12 0.19 16.73
CA SER A 122 22.18 -0.77 17.02
C SER A 122 21.88 -1.53 18.30
N SER A 123 22.33 -2.79 18.36
CA SER A 123 22.30 -3.57 19.60
C SER A 123 23.49 -3.25 20.53
N GLN A 124 24.52 -2.57 20.02
CA GLN A 124 25.76 -2.29 20.75
C GLN A 124 25.90 -0.82 21.13
N TYR A 125 25.20 0.08 20.43
CA TYR A 125 25.32 1.53 20.58
C TYR A 125 23.94 2.19 20.64
N PRO A 126 23.84 3.41 21.19
CA PRO A 126 22.59 4.18 21.17
C PRO A 126 22.06 4.40 19.76
N ASP A 127 20.74 4.47 19.62
CA ASP A 127 20.12 4.80 18.35
C ASP A 127 20.48 6.22 17.91
N HIS A 128 20.81 6.37 16.63
CA HIS A 128 20.97 7.68 16.01
C HIS A 128 19.69 8.07 15.30
N ILE A 129 19.23 9.30 15.54
CA ILE A 129 18.02 9.85 14.93
C ILE A 129 18.40 11.11 14.16
N PHE A 130 18.06 11.12 12.87
CA PHE A 130 18.27 12.26 11.98
C PHE A 130 16.93 12.76 11.47
N THR A 131 16.73 14.07 11.49
CA THR A 131 15.55 14.70 10.89
C THR A 131 15.65 14.62 9.38
N ALA A 132 14.61 14.09 8.76
CA ALA A 132 14.53 14.00 7.31
C ALA A 132 14.09 15.32 6.68
N VAL A 133 14.59 15.60 5.49
CA VAL A 133 14.29 16.82 4.72
C VAL A 133 13.47 16.44 3.50
N SER A 134 12.24 16.95 3.41
CA SER A 134 11.40 16.72 2.23
C SER A 134 12.01 17.41 1.03
N VAL A 135 12.14 16.66 -0.06
CA VAL A 135 12.45 17.25 -1.37
C VAL A 135 11.15 17.50 -2.13
N ASN A 136 10.27 16.50 -2.12
CA ASN A 136 8.93 16.57 -2.69
C ASN A 136 8.04 15.50 -2.03
N ASN A 137 6.86 15.24 -2.61
CA ASN A 137 5.90 14.28 -2.08
C ASN A 137 6.27 12.80 -2.32
N THR A 138 7.35 12.51 -3.04
CA THR A 138 7.84 11.14 -3.30
C THR A 138 9.29 10.91 -2.86
N HIS A 139 9.99 11.96 -2.47
CA HIS A 139 11.41 11.91 -2.09
C HIS A 139 11.65 12.70 -0.81
N THR A 140 12.33 12.05 0.13
CA THR A 140 12.83 12.66 1.36
C THR A 140 14.31 12.30 1.50
N VAL A 141 15.11 13.20 2.04
CA VAL A 141 16.54 12.98 2.25
C VAL A 141 16.87 12.96 3.73
N CYS A 142 17.64 11.97 4.15
CA CYS A 142 18.20 11.88 5.49
C CYS A 142 19.71 12.14 5.45
N PRO A 143 20.14 13.35 5.85
CA PRO A 143 21.54 13.68 5.94
C PRO A 143 22.15 13.02 7.18
N VAL A 144 22.93 11.97 6.97
CA VAL A 144 23.63 11.24 8.02
C VAL A 144 25.06 11.72 8.10
N LYS A 145 25.49 12.06 9.31
CA LYS A 145 26.86 12.47 9.62
C LYS A 145 27.42 11.56 10.71
N ASP A 146 28.71 11.27 10.61
CA ASP A 146 29.49 10.60 11.65
C ASP A 146 28.91 9.24 12.11
N LEU A 147 28.48 8.38 11.18
CA LEU A 147 27.92 7.05 11.48
C LEU A 147 28.85 5.92 10.99
N HIS A 148 29.45 5.18 11.91
CA HIS A 148 30.28 4.02 11.58
C HIS A 148 29.42 2.79 11.26
N SER A 149 29.63 2.24 10.07
CA SER A 149 28.68 1.44 9.31
C SER A 149 28.35 0.05 9.83
N SER A 150 29.28 -0.58 10.52
CA SER A 150 29.28 -2.03 10.71
C SER A 150 28.24 -2.54 11.72
N TYR A 151 27.54 -1.64 12.42
CA TYR A 151 26.75 -1.98 13.63
C TYR A 151 25.30 -1.50 13.62
N TYR A 152 24.85 -0.82 12.56
CA TYR A 152 23.53 -0.18 12.55
C TYR A 152 22.60 -0.74 11.47
N SER A 153 21.35 -1.00 11.84
CA SER A 153 20.23 -1.21 10.91
C SER A 153 19.43 0.08 10.74
N PHE A 154 18.86 0.29 9.56
CA PHE A 154 18.10 1.49 9.25
C PHE A 154 16.59 1.23 9.33
N SER A 155 15.87 2.12 10.00
CA SER A 155 14.42 2.22 9.95
C SER A 155 14.01 3.66 9.60
N PHE A 156 12.94 3.76 8.83
CA PHE A 156 12.33 5.04 8.47
C PHE A 156 10.91 5.05 9.02
N SER A 157 10.57 6.12 9.74
CA SER A 157 9.22 6.33 10.27
C SER A 157 8.68 7.64 9.72
N VAL A 158 7.42 7.61 9.29
CA VAL A 158 6.62 8.69 8.70
C VAL A 158 5.28 8.75 9.40
#